data_AF-A0A396J5F2-F1
#
_entry.id   AF-A0A396J5F2-F1
#
_cell.length_a   1.000
_cell.length_b   1.000
_cell.length_c   1.000
_cell.angle_alpha   90.00
_cell.angle_beta   90.00
_cell.angle_gamma   90.00
#
_symmetry.space_group_name_H-M   'P 1'
#
loop_
_entity.id
_entity.type
_entity.pdbx_description
1 polymer ?
#
loop_
_entity_poly.entity_id
_entity_poly.type
_entity_poly.pdbx_seq_one_letter_code
_entity_poly.pdbx_strand_id
1 'polypeptide(L)' 'MDLTEPIIEDTLRKLRPHMVFFDFTYWLPALACQLGIKALHYCTISPAI' A
#
# COMPACT_ATOMS: atom_id res chain seq x y z
N MET A 1 8.58 4.77 12.74
CA MET A 1 9.08 3.45 12.33
C MET A 1 7.89 2.51 12.44
N ASP A 2 7.20 2.30 11.32
CA ASP A 2 6.09 1.36 11.27
C ASP A 2 6.66 -0.05 11.25
N LEU A 3 6.39 -0.83 12.30
CA LEU A 3 6.91 -2.19 12.46
C LEU A 3 6.27 -3.18 11.46
N THR A 4 5.29 -2.74 10.68
CA THR A 4 4.53 -3.54 9.71
C THR A 4 5.14 -3.53 8.32
N GLU A 5 6.02 -2.57 7.99
CA GLU A 5 6.68 -2.45 6.69
C GLU A 5 7.31 -3.76 6.17
N PRO A 6 8.18 -4.46 6.93
CA PRO A 6 8.80 -5.69 6.45
C PRO A 6 7.80 -6.85 6.24
N ILE A 7 6.72 -6.88 7.01
CA ILE A 7 5.67 -7.92 6.90
C ILE A 7 4.84 -7.68 5.64
N ILE A 8 4.50 -6.42 5.35
CA ILE A 8 3.76 -6.07 4.14
C ILE A 8 4.61 -6.28 2.90
N GLU A 9 5.91 -5.96 2.93
CA GLU A 9 6.82 -6.28 1.83
C GLU A 9 6.84 -7.78 1.50
N ASP A 10 7.04 -8.63 2.50
CA ASP A 10 7.05 -10.08 2.32
C ASP A 10 5.70 -10.58 1.76
N THR A 11 4.59 -10.02 2.24
CA THR A 11 3.25 -10.34 1.75
C THR A 11 3.04 -9.93 0.29
N LEU A 12 3.46 -8.72 -0.10
CA LEU A 12 3.35 -8.22 -1.47
C LEU A 12 4.21 -9.04 -2.44
N ARG A 13 5.40 -9.47 -2.02
CA ARG A 13 6.28 -10.35 -2.81
C ARG A 13 5.68 -11.74 -3.01
N LYS A 14 5.02 -12.30 -2.00
CA LYS A 14 4.37 -13.62 -2.07
C LYS A 14 3.10 -13.59 -2.93
N LEU A 15 2.24 -12.59 -2.73
CA LEU A 15 0.97 -12.50 -3.44
C LEU A 15 1.11 -11.97 -4.87
N ARG A 16 2.11 -11.13 -5.13
CA ARG A 16 2.31 -10.41 -6.41
C ARG A 16 1.02 -9.79 -6.97
N PRO A 17 0.32 -8.95 -6.20
CA PRO A 17 -0.90 -8.33 -6.69
C PRO A 17 -0.60 -7.34 -7.83
N HIS A 18 -1.57 -7.11 -8.71
CA HIS A 18 -1.45 -6.09 -9.75
C HIS A 18 -1.67 -4.67 -9.21
N MET A 19 -2.41 -4.52 -8.11
CA MET A 19 -2.70 -3.25 -7.45
C MET A 19 -2.89 -3.44 -5.94
N VAL A 20 -2.48 -2.45 -5.16
CA VAL A 20 -2.70 -2.36 -3.71
C VAL A 20 -3.50 -1.09 -3.39
N PHE A 21 -4.54 -1.24 -2.58
CA PHE A 21 -5.27 -0.12 -1.99
C PHE A 21 -4.73 0.11 -0.58
N PHE A 22 -4.47 1.37 -0.24
CA PHE A 22 -3.85 1.70 1.04
C PHE A 22 -4.38 3.01 1.61
N ASP A 23 -4.26 3.20 2.91
CA ASP A 23 -4.69 4.40 3.62
C ASP A 23 -3.50 5.37 3.82
N PHE A 24 -3.10 5.69 5.04
CA PHE A 24 -2.15 6.76 5.35
C PHE A 24 -0.69 6.30 5.47
N THR A 25 -0.36 5.07 5.05
CA THR A 25 1.03 4.58 5.07
C THR A 25 1.87 5.23 3.97
N TYR A 26 2.68 6.23 4.34
CA TYR A 26 3.51 7.02 3.41
C TYR A 26 4.60 6.22 2.69
N TRP A 27 5.07 5.10 3.28
CA TRP A 27 6.14 4.26 2.73
C TRP A 27 5.62 3.25 1.70
N LEU A 28 4.34 2.89 1.76
CA LEU A 28 3.77 1.83 0.92
C LEU A 28 3.78 2.16 -0.58
N PRO A 29 3.51 3.40 -1.04
CA PRO A 29 3.63 3.75 -2.45
C PRO A 29 5.03 3.56 -3.01
N ALA A 30 6.05 3.89 -2.22
CA ALA A 30 7.45 3.72 -2.60
C ALA A 30 7.79 2.22 -2.73
N LEU A 31 7.39 1.42 -1.74
CA LEU A 31 7.56 -0.04 -1.75
C LEU A 31 6.84 -0.70 -2.95
N ALA A 32 5.58 -0.34 -3.18
CA ALA A 32 4.79 -0.86 -4.30
C ALA A 32 5.43 -0.50 -5.66
N CYS A 33 5.94 0.72 -5.80
CA CYS A 33 6.66 1.16 -6.99
C CYS A 33 7.91 0.30 -7.26
N GLN A 34 8.70 -0.01 -6.22
CA GLN A 34 9.86 -0.89 -6.34
C GLN A 34 9.50 -2.32 -6.76
N LEU A 35 8.29 -2.78 -6.38
CA LEU A 35 7.77 -4.10 -6.75
C LEU A 35 7.03 -4.12 -8.09
N GLY A 36 6.88 -2.97 -8.77
CA GLY A 36 6.11 -2.84 -10.00
C GLY A 36 4.59 -2.96 -9.81
N ILE A 37 4.10 -2.72 -8.59
CA ILE A 37 2.69 -2.82 -8.19
C ILE A 37 2.07 -1.43 -8.24
N LYS A 38 0.85 -1.31 -8.78
CA LYS A 38 0.11 -0.04 -8.72
C LYS A 38 -0.36 0.21 -7.30
N ALA A 39 -0.10 1.40 -6.75
CA ALA A 39 -0.61 1.80 -5.44
C ALA A 39 -1.71 2.84 -5.60
N LEU A 40 -2.86 2.61 -4.96
CA LEU A 40 -3.99 3.54 -4.93
C LEU A 40 -4.29 3.95 -3.50
N HIS A 41 -4.19 5.26 -3.23
CA HIS A 41 -4.58 5.82 -1.95
C HIS A 41 -6.11 5.77 -1.83
N TYR A 42 -6.59 4.91 -0.95
CA TYR A 42 -7.98 4.70 -0.61
C TYR A 42 -8.28 5.40 0.71
N CYS A 43 -8.83 6.62 0.61
CA CYS A 43 -9.30 7.38 1.75
C CYS A 43 -10.83 7.39 1.74
N THR A 44 -11.45 6.72 2.71
CA THR A 44 -12.91 6.77 2.90
C THR A 44 -13.28 8.13 3.51
N ILE A 45 -13.38 9.15 2.66
CA ILE A 45 -13.99 10.42 3.03
C ILE A 45 -15.50 10.32 2.84
N SER A 46 -16.26 10.78 3.84
CA SER A 46 -17.69 11.01 3.64
C SER A 46 -17.86 12.17 2.65
N PRO A 47 -18.61 12.00 1.56
CA PRO A 47 -18.91 13.09 0.63
C PRO A 47 -19.94 14.11 1.18
N ALA A 48 -20.26 14.09 2.48
CA ALA A 48 -21.32 14.89 3.10
C ALA A 48 -20.73 15.76 4.23
N ILE A 49 -21.01 17.07 4.37
CA ILE A 49 -22.01 17.98 3.76
C ILE A 49 -21.34 19.33 3.51
#